data_AF-A0A7X7MYR8-F1
#
_entry.id   AF-A0A7X7MYR8-F1
#
_cell.length_a   1.000
_cell.length_b   1.000
_cell.length_c   1.000
_cell.angle_alpha   90.00
_cell.angle_beta   90.00
_cell.angle_gamma   90.00
#
_symmetry.space_group_name_H-M   'P 1'
#
loop_
_entity.id
_entity.type
_entity.pdbx_description
1 polymer ?
#
loop_
_entity_poly.entity_id
_entity_poly.type
_entity_poly.pdbx_seq_one_letter_code
_entity_poly.pdbx_strand_id
1 'polypeptide(L)'
;MRALTRYSKMMKMTNIATMLIVMLVLLIFVPAIEKFTKSGNNLFKMYVNGTAVGIIDNPQIVDGLMLEARRKVAGESNELVLLDYDVALNGIEAVIGQTDNTDEIVNNIYNVLLNSVQKTKKRVYTVKINEYTVNLATSEEVFSLLNAAKAKYDQNNMFKLSLVLDPTRELNVLTTHIEKTEESEEEKEPAVMPVSGAAQTIHQVYEEIAKGQQEEFNLGLISLDFGENVEIVQAYVDENQLSSLDAAIEYVTKDQEKSKIYEVTSGDSLSVIAEKNDTT
;
A
#
# COMPACT_ATOMS: atom_id res chain seq x y z
N MET A 1 25.07 -43.08 78.49
CA MET A 1 26.06 -42.36 79.34
C MET A 1 26.19 -40.93 78.80
N ARG A 2 25.83 -39.90 79.59
CA ARG A 2 25.98 -38.49 79.17
C ARG A 2 27.34 -37.99 79.64
N ALA A 3 28.22 -37.63 78.70
CA ALA A 3 29.48 -36.96 79.00
C ALA A 3 29.16 -35.55 79.54
N LEU A 4 29.25 -35.39 80.86
CA LEU A 4 29.12 -34.10 81.54
C LEU A 4 30.41 -33.31 81.35
N THR A 5 30.53 -32.61 80.22
CA THR A 5 31.56 -31.58 80.06
C THR A 5 31.35 -30.49 81.13
N ARG A 6 32.44 -30.05 81.75
CA ARG A 6 32.47 -29.06 82.85
C ARG A 6 31.83 -27.71 82.50
N TYR A 7 31.54 -27.49 81.21
CA TYR A 7 30.94 -26.28 80.64
C TYR A 7 29.45 -26.39 80.32
N SER A 8 28.78 -27.51 80.66
CA SER A 8 27.37 -27.71 80.33
C SER A 8 26.42 -26.69 80.98
N LYS A 9 26.78 -26.13 82.14
CA LYS A 9 26.07 -25.00 82.75
C LYS A 9 26.33 -23.67 82.01
N MET A 10 27.57 -23.39 81.60
CA MET A 10 27.89 -22.17 80.85
C MET A 10 27.21 -22.16 79.47
N MET A 11 27.22 -23.28 78.74
CA MET A 11 26.53 -23.38 77.45
C MET A 11 25.01 -23.18 77.57
N LYS A 12 24.39 -23.68 78.65
CA LYS A 12 22.96 -23.43 78.92
C LYS A 12 22.67 -21.95 79.19
N MET A 13 23.52 -21.27 79.95
CA MET A 13 23.35 -19.82 80.19
C MET A 13 23.56 -19.00 78.92
N THR A 14 24.56 -19.33 78.09
CA THR A 14 24.77 -18.64 76.81
C THR A 14 23.58 -18.83 75.88
N ASN A 15 22.98 -20.03 75.83
CA ASN A 15 21.80 -20.29 75.01
C ASN A 15 20.55 -19.50 75.48
N ILE A 16 20.34 -19.41 76.80
CA ILE A 16 19.27 -18.58 77.37
C ILE A 16 19.50 -17.10 77.07
N ALA A 17 20.76 -16.63 77.19
CA ALA A 17 21.12 -15.26 76.87
C ALA A 17 20.91 -14.94 75.39
N THR A 18 21.28 -15.84 74.47
CA THR A 18 21.02 -15.66 73.03
C THR A 18 19.53 -15.65 72.71
N MET A 19 18.72 -16.50 73.35
CA MET A 19 17.26 -16.47 73.19
C MET A 19 16.65 -15.15 73.65
N LEU A 20 17.10 -14.61 74.80
CA LEU A 20 16.65 -13.32 75.30
C LEU A 20 17.02 -12.18 74.35
N ILE A 21 18.22 -12.20 73.78
CA ILE A 21 18.65 -11.20 72.81
C ILE A 21 17.80 -11.28 71.53
N VAL A 22 17.58 -12.48 70.99
CA VAL A 22 16.73 -12.67 69.80
C VAL A 22 15.29 -12.22 70.06
N MET A 23 14.74 -12.52 71.25
CA MET A 23 13.40 -12.10 71.64
C MET A 23 13.31 -10.57 71.77
N LEU A 24 14.35 -9.93 72.34
CA LEU A 24 14.44 -8.48 72.47
C LEU A 24 14.57 -7.78 71.11
N VAL A 25 15.35 -8.35 70.18
CA VAL A 25 15.42 -7.90 68.78
C VAL A 25 14.04 -7.99 68.12
N LEU A 26 13.35 -9.14 68.22
CA LEU A 26 12.01 -9.28 67.67
C LEU A 26 11.02 -8.27 68.27
N LEU A 27 11.08 -8.02 69.58
CA LEU A 27 10.17 -7.08 70.25
C LEU A 27 10.40 -5.62 69.81
N ILE A 28 11.63 -5.26 69.45
CA ILE A 28 11.97 -3.93 68.91
C ILE A 28 11.59 -3.80 67.43
N PHE A 29 11.85 -4.83 66.63
CA PHE A 29 11.61 -4.78 65.18
C PHE A 29 10.16 -5.07 64.78
N VAL A 30 9.40 -5.88 65.53
CA VAL A 30 7.97 -6.17 65.23
C VAL A 30 7.08 -4.92 65.18
N PRO A 31 7.14 -3.96 66.13
CA PRO A 31 6.36 -2.73 66.03
C PRO A 31 6.89 -1.74 64.99
N ALA A 32 8.15 -1.90 64.55
CA ALA A 32 8.74 -1.12 63.46
C ALA A 32 8.37 -1.66 62.07
N ILE A 33 7.81 -2.87 61.99
CA ILE A 33 7.15 -3.37 60.78
C ILE A 33 5.79 -2.67 60.73
N GLU A 34 5.73 -1.55 60.02
CA GLU A 34 4.48 -0.84 59.77
C GLU A 34 3.42 -1.80 59.23
N LYS A 35 2.20 -1.74 59.78
CA LYS A 35 1.08 -2.54 59.29
C LYS A 35 0.77 -2.10 57.86
N PHE A 36 0.83 -3.04 56.91
CA PHE A 36 0.48 -2.84 55.51
C PHE A 36 -0.85 -2.09 55.36
N THR A 37 -0.78 -0.80 55.08
CA THR A 37 -1.92 0.00 54.64
C THR A 37 -2.06 -0.22 53.14
N LYS A 38 -3.23 -0.74 52.71
CA LYS A 38 -3.60 -0.74 51.30
C LYS A 38 -3.69 0.71 50.85
N SER A 39 -2.65 1.20 50.18
CA SER A 39 -2.53 2.61 49.78
C SER A 39 -3.10 2.89 48.39
N GLY A 40 -3.65 1.87 47.72
CA GLY A 40 -4.14 1.96 46.35
C GLY A 40 -3.02 1.76 45.31
N ASN A 41 -3.38 1.90 44.03
CA ASN A 41 -2.46 1.67 42.91
C ASN A 41 -1.25 2.59 43.02
N ASN A 42 -0.06 1.99 43.17
CA ASN A 42 1.20 2.72 43.34
C ASN A 42 2.14 2.59 42.14
N LEU A 43 1.83 1.70 41.20
CA LEU A 43 2.47 1.60 39.89
C LEU A 43 1.40 1.54 38.81
N PHE A 44 1.72 2.03 37.61
CA PHE A 44 0.81 2.06 36.48
C PHE A 44 1.52 1.51 35.27
N LYS A 45 0.97 0.44 34.68
CA LYS A 45 1.39 -0.02 33.35
C LYS A 45 0.70 0.82 32.30
N MET A 46 1.50 1.48 31.48
CA MET A 46 1.03 2.30 30.38
C MET A 46 0.96 1.49 29.09
N TYR A 47 -0.15 1.68 28.38
CA TYR A 47 -0.40 1.09 27.08
C TYR A 47 -0.74 2.19 26.08
N VAL A 48 -0.17 2.11 24.88
CA VAL A 48 -0.52 2.96 23.75
C VAL A 48 -0.96 2.06 22.62
N ASN A 49 -2.17 2.26 22.07
CA ASN A 49 -2.76 1.41 21.03
C ASN A 49 -2.73 -0.09 21.40
N GLY A 50 -2.98 -0.41 22.67
CA GLY A 50 -2.94 -1.77 23.21
C GLY A 50 -1.54 -2.37 23.41
N THR A 51 -0.47 -1.66 23.05
CA THR A 51 0.92 -2.10 23.23
C THR A 51 1.48 -1.57 24.56
N ALA A 52 2.07 -2.43 25.38
CA ALA A 52 2.70 -2.02 26.64
C ALA A 52 3.97 -1.21 26.36
N VAL A 53 4.02 0.03 26.84
CA VAL A 53 5.15 0.96 26.59
C VAL A 53 6.07 1.12 27.80
N GLY A 54 5.57 0.84 29.02
CA GLY A 54 6.36 0.82 30.24
C GLY A 54 5.57 0.98 31.53
N ILE A 55 6.29 1.05 32.65
CA ILE A 55 5.75 1.19 34.02
C ILE A 55 6.15 2.54 34.60
N ILE A 56 5.15 3.29 35.07
CA ILE A 56 5.30 4.59 35.73
C ILE A 56 4.75 4.54 37.16
N ASP A 57 5.27 5.39 38.04
CA ASP A 57 4.78 5.58 39.41
C ASP A 57 3.72 6.69 39.52
N ASN A 58 3.73 7.63 38.56
CA ASN A 58 2.93 8.83 38.59
C ASN A 58 2.15 9.01 37.26
N PRO A 59 0.81 8.86 37.26
CA PRO A 59 0.00 8.95 36.05
C PRO A 59 -0.05 10.37 35.46
N GLN A 60 0.30 11.41 36.21
CA GLN A 60 0.34 12.79 35.74
C GLN A 60 1.47 13.05 34.72
N ILE A 61 2.47 12.17 34.65
CA ILE A 61 3.63 12.31 33.74
C ILE A 61 3.29 11.82 32.31
N VAL A 62 2.20 11.08 32.15
CA VAL A 62 1.78 10.45 30.87
C VAL A 62 1.64 11.46 29.74
N ASP A 63 0.98 12.59 29.98
CA ASP A 63 0.79 13.62 28.97
C ASP A 63 2.13 14.21 28.49
N GLY A 64 3.09 14.36 29.41
CA GLY A 64 4.44 14.82 29.09
C GLY A 64 5.22 13.82 28.23
N LEU A 65 5.18 12.53 28.58
CA LEU A 65 5.80 11.45 27.81
C LEU A 65 5.22 11.35 26.41
N MET A 66 3.89 11.42 26.29
CA MET A 66 3.19 11.42 25.02
C MET A 66 3.54 12.65 24.17
N LEU A 67 3.59 13.83 24.77
CA LEU A 67 3.96 15.06 24.08
C LEU A 67 5.39 15.00 23.54
N GLU A 68 6.33 14.48 24.32
CA GLU A 68 7.73 14.36 23.89
C GLU A 68 7.87 13.35 22.74
N ALA A 69 7.23 12.18 22.85
CA ALA A 69 7.23 11.19 21.79
C ALA A 69 6.60 11.73 20.49
N ARG A 70 5.46 12.44 20.60
CA ARG A 70 4.82 13.14 19.47
C ARG A 70 5.75 14.18 18.83
N ARG A 71 6.48 14.95 19.65
CA ARG A 71 7.44 15.92 19.15
C ARG A 71 8.56 15.25 18.36
N LYS A 72 9.04 14.08 18.80
CA LYS A 72 10.03 13.30 18.05
C LYS A 72 9.48 12.85 16.70
N VAL A 73 8.28 12.27 16.65
CA VAL A 73 7.65 11.85 15.39
C VAL A 73 7.47 13.03 14.43
N ALA A 74 6.92 14.15 14.90
CA ALA A 74 6.68 15.34 14.08
C ALA A 74 7.98 16.06 13.67
N GLY A 75 9.04 15.98 14.49
CA GLY A 75 10.32 16.60 14.20
C GLY A 75 11.12 15.91 13.10
N GLU A 76 10.86 14.62 12.85
CA GLU A 76 11.49 13.85 11.78
C GLU A 76 10.74 13.94 10.45
N SER A 77 9.44 14.29 10.49
CA SER A 77 8.63 14.48 9.30
C SER A 77 8.70 15.93 8.78
N ASN A 78 8.92 16.10 7.48
CA ASN A 78 8.80 17.42 6.83
C ASN A 78 7.35 17.85 6.55
N GLU A 79 6.36 17.02 6.89
CA GLU A 79 4.94 17.21 6.62
C GLU A 79 4.10 17.15 7.90
N LEU A 80 2.85 17.63 7.82
CA LEU A 80 1.90 17.49 8.92
C LEU A 80 1.54 16.02 9.13
N VAL A 81 1.85 15.49 10.31
CA VAL A 81 1.56 14.10 10.68
C VAL A 81 0.29 14.04 11.51
N LEU A 82 -0.67 13.24 11.04
CA LEU A 82 -1.85 12.86 11.81
C LEU A 82 -1.56 11.54 12.54
N LEU A 83 -1.68 11.58 13.88
CA LEU A 83 -1.50 10.41 14.74
C LEU A 83 -2.85 10.01 15.31
N ASP A 84 -3.24 8.76 15.09
CA ASP A 84 -4.37 8.14 15.77
C ASP A 84 -3.83 7.26 16.89
N TYR A 85 -4.19 7.58 18.14
CA TYR A 85 -3.75 6.79 19.27
C TYR A 85 -4.69 6.87 20.47
N ASP A 86 -4.73 5.79 21.23
CA ASP A 86 -5.41 5.64 22.51
C ASP A 86 -4.41 5.29 23.62
N VAL A 87 -4.62 5.85 24.82
CA VAL A 87 -3.74 5.65 25.98
C VAL A 87 -4.53 5.04 27.12
N ALA A 88 -4.07 3.89 27.59
CA ALA A 88 -4.66 3.21 28.74
C ALA A 88 -3.63 3.04 29.87
N LEU A 89 -4.10 3.24 31.11
CA LEU A 89 -3.29 3.08 32.32
C LEU A 89 -3.91 2.00 33.20
N ASN A 90 -3.14 0.95 33.47
CA ASN A 90 -3.55 -0.12 34.36
C ASN A 90 -2.78 0.00 35.68
N GLY A 91 -3.50 0.42 36.73
CA GLY A 91 -2.94 0.52 38.08
C GLY A 91 -2.68 -0.85 38.72
N ILE A 92 -1.53 -0.97 39.37
CA ILE A 92 -1.05 -2.16 40.06
C ILE A 92 -0.66 -1.74 41.48
N GLU A 93 -1.04 -2.56 42.45
CA GLU A 93 -0.57 -2.46 43.83
C GLU A 93 0.61 -3.43 44.00
N ALA A 94 1.82 -2.91 44.16
CA ALA A 94 3.04 -3.70 44.31
C ALA A 94 3.85 -3.22 45.52
N VAL A 95 4.26 -4.15 46.41
CA VAL A 95 5.06 -3.83 47.62
C VAL A 95 6.49 -3.42 47.25
N ILE A 96 7.01 -3.99 46.16
CA ILE A 96 8.31 -3.69 45.57
C ILE A 96 8.10 -3.73 44.05
N GLY A 97 8.48 -2.68 43.35
CA GLY A 97 8.45 -2.65 41.90
C GLY A 97 9.41 -1.62 41.34
N GLN A 98 9.80 -1.83 40.09
CA GLN A 98 10.73 -0.98 39.36
C GLN A 98 9.93 -0.16 38.35
N THR A 99 10.21 1.14 38.28
CA THR A 99 9.75 2.00 37.20
C THR A 99 10.74 1.93 36.05
N ASP A 100 10.24 1.97 34.83
CA ASP A 100 11.10 2.03 33.65
C ASP A 100 11.70 3.44 33.50
N ASN A 101 12.81 3.56 32.77
CA ASN A 101 13.41 4.85 32.53
C ASN A 101 12.51 5.69 31.61
N THR A 102 12.28 6.95 31.96
CA THR A 102 11.55 7.95 31.17
C THR A 102 11.96 7.93 29.69
N ASP A 103 13.26 7.96 29.39
CA ASP A 103 13.75 7.99 28.00
C ASP A 103 13.38 6.72 27.22
N GLU A 104 13.40 5.57 27.89
CA GLU A 104 13.04 4.28 27.32
C GLU A 104 11.54 4.23 27.01
N ILE A 105 10.71 4.71 27.95
CA ILE A 105 9.27 4.81 27.76
C ILE A 105 8.95 5.74 26.58
N VAL A 106 9.60 6.91 26.48
CA VAL A 106 9.41 7.84 25.35
C VAL A 106 9.77 7.17 24.02
N ASN A 107 10.87 6.41 23.97
CA ASN A 107 11.27 5.73 22.74
C ASN A 107 10.30 4.58 22.38
N ASN A 108 9.79 3.85 23.36
CA ASN A 108 8.76 2.83 23.15
C ASN A 108 7.46 3.44 22.61
N ILE A 109 7.02 4.56 23.19
CA ILE A 109 5.85 5.32 22.70
C ILE A 109 6.10 5.80 21.27
N TYR A 110 7.27 6.38 20.99
CA TYR A 110 7.64 6.85 19.65
C TYR A 110 7.54 5.72 18.60
N ASN A 111 8.06 4.53 18.91
CA ASN A 111 7.99 3.39 18.00
C ASN A 111 6.53 2.93 17.72
N VAL A 112 5.67 2.97 18.74
CA VAL A 112 4.24 2.65 18.57
C VAL A 112 3.54 3.72 17.73
N LEU A 113 3.86 5.00 17.96
CA LEU A 113 3.29 6.12 17.23
C LEU A 113 3.72 6.13 15.76
N LEU A 114 4.96 5.78 15.42
CA LEU A 114 5.42 5.67 14.04
C LEU A 114 4.55 4.71 13.21
N ASN A 115 4.18 3.57 13.80
CA ASN A 115 3.31 2.59 13.14
C ASN A 115 1.84 3.04 13.08
N SER A 116 1.48 4.07 13.85
CA SER A 116 0.11 4.61 13.93
C SER A 116 -0.03 5.96 13.20
N VAL A 117 0.99 6.36 12.44
CA VAL A 117 0.94 7.52 11.54
C VAL A 117 -0.09 7.24 10.46
N GLN A 118 -1.13 8.07 10.43
CA GLN A 118 -2.10 8.04 9.35
C GLN A 118 -1.43 8.57 8.10
N LYS A 119 -1.27 7.69 7.11
CA LYS A 119 -0.68 8.07 5.83
C LYS A 119 -1.68 8.92 5.06
N THR A 120 -1.25 10.10 4.62
CA THR A 120 -2.07 10.94 3.75
C THR A 120 -2.22 10.24 2.40
N LYS A 121 -3.47 10.05 1.96
CA LYS A 121 -3.74 9.50 0.63
C LYS A 121 -3.20 10.43 -0.44
N LYS A 122 -2.40 9.89 -1.37
CA LYS A 122 -1.87 10.63 -2.51
C LYS A 122 -2.93 10.68 -3.62
N ARG A 123 -3.06 11.84 -4.25
CA ARG A 123 -3.90 11.98 -5.45
C ARG A 123 -3.24 11.23 -6.59
N VAL A 124 -3.98 10.35 -7.24
CA VAL A 124 -3.54 9.51 -8.36
C VAL A 124 -4.58 9.48 -9.45
N TYR A 125 -4.19 8.97 -10.62
CA TYR A 125 -5.06 8.65 -11.73
C TYR A 125 -5.19 7.12 -11.80
N THR A 126 -6.39 6.63 -11.54
CA THR A 126 -6.72 5.22 -11.62
C THR A 126 -7.25 4.92 -13.02
N VAL A 127 -6.54 4.06 -13.74
CA VAL A 127 -6.92 3.54 -15.06
C VAL A 127 -7.52 2.16 -14.87
N LYS A 128 -8.76 1.97 -15.32
CA LYS A 128 -9.45 0.70 -15.31
C LYS A 128 -9.67 0.23 -16.74
N ILE A 129 -9.18 -0.96 -17.05
CA ILE A 129 -9.34 -1.64 -18.34
C ILE A 129 -9.98 -3.00 -18.02
N ASN A 130 -11.30 -3.11 -18.20
CA ASN A 130 -12.08 -4.28 -17.79
C ASN A 130 -11.89 -4.65 -16.29
N GLU A 131 -11.25 -5.79 -15.97
CA GLU A 131 -10.95 -6.20 -14.58
C GLU A 131 -9.64 -5.62 -14.04
N TYR A 132 -8.80 -5.04 -14.91
CA TYR A 132 -7.49 -4.52 -14.53
C TYR A 132 -7.59 -3.09 -14.03
N THR A 133 -6.94 -2.79 -12.90
CA THR A 133 -6.89 -1.46 -12.31
C THR A 133 -5.44 -1.09 -12.02
N VAL A 134 -5.00 0.07 -12.49
CA VAL A 134 -3.64 0.59 -12.30
C VAL A 134 -3.73 2.01 -11.74
N ASN A 135 -2.93 2.34 -10.73
CA ASN A 135 -2.85 3.68 -10.17
C ASN A 135 -1.54 4.35 -10.59
N LEU A 136 -1.63 5.49 -11.27
CA LEU A 136 -0.49 6.26 -11.75
C LEU A 136 -0.46 7.65 -11.10
N ALA A 137 0.70 8.26 -10.97
CA ALA A 137 0.86 9.52 -10.25
C ALA A 137 0.30 10.70 -11.06
N THR A 138 0.47 10.66 -12.39
CA THR A 138 0.16 11.79 -13.27
C THR A 138 -0.67 11.38 -14.48
N SER A 139 -1.38 12.35 -15.08
CA SER A 139 -2.11 12.14 -16.34
C SER A 139 -1.17 11.85 -17.52
N GLU A 140 0.08 12.31 -17.46
CA GLU A 140 1.10 12.06 -18.49
C GLU A 140 1.56 10.59 -18.47
N GLU A 141 1.69 10.00 -17.28
CA GLU A 141 1.94 8.57 -17.13
C GLU A 141 0.78 7.74 -17.71
N VAL A 142 -0.47 8.15 -17.48
CA VAL A 142 -1.65 7.49 -18.07
C VAL A 142 -1.59 7.54 -19.60
N PHE A 143 -1.27 8.72 -20.16
CA PHE A 143 -1.13 8.88 -21.60
C PHE A 143 0.01 8.03 -22.16
N SER A 144 1.12 7.93 -21.44
CA SER A 144 2.28 7.11 -21.82
C SER A 144 1.96 5.62 -21.78
N LEU A 145 1.25 5.16 -20.75
CA LEU A 145 0.78 3.77 -20.62
C LEU A 145 -0.07 3.36 -21.84
N LEU A 146 -1.07 4.18 -22.18
CA LEU A 146 -1.99 3.88 -23.26
C LEU A 146 -1.32 3.99 -24.64
N ASN A 147 -0.40 4.94 -24.83
CA ASN A 147 0.40 5.00 -26.05
C ASN A 147 1.35 3.81 -26.19
N ALA A 148 1.94 3.32 -25.10
CA ALA A 148 2.77 2.12 -25.14
C ALA A 148 1.95 0.90 -25.58
N ALA A 149 0.70 0.77 -25.09
CA ALA A 149 -0.22 -0.26 -25.55
C ALA A 149 -0.60 -0.08 -27.04
N LYS A 150 -0.88 1.16 -27.49
CA LYS A 150 -1.16 1.49 -28.91
C LYS A 150 0.03 1.16 -29.82
N ALA A 151 1.24 1.46 -29.39
CA ALA A 151 2.47 1.33 -30.18
C ALA A 151 2.74 -0.10 -30.67
N LYS A 152 2.22 -1.13 -29.98
CA LYS A 152 2.29 -2.53 -30.43
C LYS A 152 1.59 -2.74 -31.79
N TYR A 153 0.57 -1.94 -32.10
CA TYR A 153 -0.29 -2.09 -33.28
C TYR A 153 -0.16 -0.94 -34.28
N ASP A 154 0.27 0.25 -33.86
CA ASP A 154 0.47 1.42 -34.73
C ASP A 154 1.95 1.71 -34.99
N GLN A 155 2.59 0.88 -35.83
CA GLN A 155 4.03 0.99 -36.14
C GLN A 155 4.40 2.26 -36.89
N ASN A 156 3.47 2.82 -37.68
CA ASN A 156 3.68 4.00 -38.51
C ASN A 156 3.19 5.29 -37.83
N ASN A 157 2.74 5.21 -36.57
CA ASN A 157 2.20 6.32 -35.79
C ASN A 157 1.10 7.11 -36.53
N MET A 158 0.24 6.38 -37.25
CA MET A 158 -0.85 6.95 -38.06
C MET A 158 -2.06 7.33 -37.20
N PHE A 159 -2.07 6.99 -35.91
CA PHE A 159 -3.21 7.22 -35.03
C PHE A 159 -2.81 8.04 -33.80
N LYS A 160 -3.56 9.11 -33.54
CA LYS A 160 -3.39 9.99 -32.39
C LYS A 160 -4.35 9.58 -31.27
N LEU A 161 -3.78 9.31 -30.10
CA LEU A 161 -4.53 9.09 -28.87
C LEU A 161 -4.91 10.43 -28.23
N SER A 162 -6.13 10.52 -27.72
CA SER A 162 -6.61 11.63 -26.88
C SER A 162 -7.44 11.10 -25.71
N LEU A 163 -7.47 11.87 -24.62
CA LEU A 163 -8.30 11.57 -23.45
C LEU A 163 -9.46 12.57 -23.43
N VAL A 164 -10.69 12.07 -23.49
CA VAL A 164 -11.91 12.87 -23.60
C VAL A 164 -12.82 12.54 -22.42
N LEU A 165 -13.59 13.52 -21.94
CA LEU A 165 -14.60 13.28 -20.91
C LEU A 165 -15.72 12.40 -21.48
N ASP A 166 -16.10 11.34 -20.75
CA ASP A 166 -17.24 10.52 -21.13
C ASP A 166 -18.56 11.24 -20.80
N PRO A 167 -19.36 11.67 -21.79
CA PRO A 167 -20.59 12.42 -21.55
C PRO A 167 -21.74 11.51 -21.05
N THR A 168 -21.59 10.19 -21.12
CA THR A 168 -22.62 9.23 -20.68
C THR A 168 -22.62 9.02 -19.18
N ARG A 169 -21.57 9.49 -18.48
CA ARG A 169 -21.36 9.28 -17.04
C ARG A 169 -21.64 10.56 -16.27
N GLU A 170 -22.23 10.40 -15.07
CA GLU A 170 -22.49 11.53 -14.16
C GLU A 170 -21.23 12.04 -13.44
N LEU A 171 -20.20 11.20 -13.37
CA LEU A 171 -18.91 11.52 -12.75
C LEU A 171 -17.88 11.89 -13.82
N ASN A 172 -16.87 12.67 -13.43
CA ASN A 172 -15.76 13.07 -14.32
C ASN A 172 -14.84 11.88 -14.62
N VAL A 173 -15.26 11.03 -15.55
CA VAL A 173 -14.50 9.89 -16.07
C VAL A 173 -13.92 10.29 -17.44
N LEU A 174 -12.62 10.09 -17.61
CA LEU A 174 -11.99 10.23 -18.92
C LEU A 174 -12.00 8.87 -19.63
N THR A 175 -12.30 8.88 -20.92
CA THR A 175 -12.21 7.75 -21.84
C THR A 175 -11.18 8.06 -22.93
N THR A 176 -10.76 7.03 -23.65
CA THR A 176 -9.80 7.14 -24.76
C THR A 176 -10.51 7.38 -26.07
N HIS A 177 -9.97 8.26 -26.89
CA HIS A 177 -10.40 8.45 -28.27
C HIS A 177 -9.19 8.42 -29.21
N ILE A 178 -9.25 7.54 -30.22
CA ILE A 178 -8.20 7.38 -31.21
C ILE A 178 -8.72 7.91 -32.56
N GLU A 179 -8.02 8.89 -33.10
CA GLU A 179 -8.30 9.44 -34.43
C GLU A 179 -7.13 9.13 -35.37
N LYS A 180 -7.44 8.86 -36.64
CA LYS A 180 -6.40 8.77 -37.66
C LYS A 180 -5.79 10.16 -37.81
N THR A 181 -4.47 10.24 -37.69
CA THR A 181 -3.71 11.42 -38.07
C THR A 181 -3.88 11.51 -39.59
N GLU A 182 -4.84 12.32 -40.04
CA GLU A 182 -4.87 12.75 -41.42
C GLU A 182 -3.51 13.40 -41.68
N GLU A 183 -2.67 12.71 -42.47
CA GLU A 183 -1.70 13.42 -43.27
C GLU A 183 -2.49 14.53 -43.94
N SER A 184 -2.09 15.77 -43.70
CA SER A 184 -2.55 16.91 -44.48
C SER A 184 -2.00 16.77 -45.90
N GLU A 185 -2.38 15.72 -46.60
CA GLU A 185 -2.49 15.71 -48.03
C GLU A 185 -3.81 16.42 -48.30
N GLU A 186 -3.71 17.73 -48.52
CA GLU A 186 -4.56 18.36 -49.51
C GLU A 186 -4.48 17.47 -50.77
N GLU A 187 -5.38 16.49 -50.88
CA GLU A 187 -5.87 16.02 -52.15
C GLU A 187 -6.41 17.26 -52.85
N LYS A 188 -5.51 17.97 -53.52
CA LYS A 188 -5.85 18.92 -54.55
C LYS A 188 -6.70 18.13 -55.52
N GLU A 189 -8.01 18.26 -55.40
CA GLU A 189 -8.92 18.00 -56.50
C GLU A 189 -8.24 18.57 -57.75
N PRO A 190 -7.87 17.75 -58.75
CA PRO A 190 -7.29 18.28 -59.96
C PRO A 190 -8.36 19.19 -60.55
N ALA A 191 -8.07 20.50 -60.60
CA ALA A 191 -8.97 21.50 -61.12
C ALA A 191 -9.51 21.04 -62.49
N VAL A 192 -10.76 20.59 -62.53
CA VAL A 192 -11.43 20.15 -63.74
C VAL A 192 -11.76 21.41 -64.54
N MET A 193 -10.84 21.83 -65.41
CA MET A 193 -11.17 22.82 -66.43
C MET A 193 -12.09 22.17 -67.48
N PRO A 194 -13.22 22.79 -67.84
CA PRO A 194 -14.11 22.25 -68.87
C PRO A 194 -13.43 22.36 -70.23
N VAL A 195 -13.05 21.22 -70.83
CA VAL A 195 -12.45 21.17 -72.17
C VAL A 195 -13.54 20.91 -73.21
N SER A 196 -13.60 21.75 -74.24
CA SER A 196 -14.64 21.73 -75.27
C SER A 196 -14.38 20.71 -76.40
N GLY A 197 -15.43 20.00 -76.81
CA GLY A 197 -15.76 19.63 -78.19
C GLY A 197 -15.08 18.42 -78.83
N ALA A 198 -13.75 18.28 -78.69
CA ALA A 198 -13.01 17.19 -79.35
C ALA A 198 -11.99 16.48 -78.44
N ALA A 199 -11.59 17.11 -77.33
CA ALA A 199 -10.71 16.49 -76.34
C ALA A 199 -11.49 15.64 -75.31
N GLN A 200 -12.82 15.78 -75.25
CA GLN A 200 -13.68 15.08 -74.29
C GLN A 200 -13.78 13.59 -74.57
N THR A 201 -13.69 13.19 -75.85
CA THR A 201 -13.63 11.79 -76.26
C THR A 201 -12.32 11.12 -75.87
N ILE A 202 -11.19 11.84 -75.94
CA ILE A 202 -9.89 11.33 -75.46
C ILE A 202 -9.87 11.25 -73.94
N HIS A 203 -10.50 12.22 -73.25
CA HIS A 203 -10.60 12.21 -71.80
C HIS A 203 -11.49 11.07 -71.27
N GLN A 204 -12.59 10.74 -71.96
CA GLN A 204 -13.43 9.58 -71.64
C GLN A 204 -12.69 8.25 -71.79
N VAL A 205 -11.88 8.10 -72.85
CA VAL A 205 -11.03 6.91 -73.03
C VAL A 205 -9.97 6.83 -71.94
N TYR A 206 -9.42 7.96 -71.50
CA TYR A 206 -8.46 7.99 -70.39
C TYR A 206 -9.12 7.65 -69.04
N GLU A 207 -10.34 8.12 -68.78
CA GLU A 207 -11.13 7.72 -67.60
C GLU A 207 -11.51 6.24 -67.61
N GLU A 208 -11.87 5.67 -68.75
CA GLU A 208 -12.17 4.24 -68.86
C GLU A 208 -10.92 3.37 -68.65
N ILE A 209 -9.75 3.83 -69.11
CA ILE A 209 -8.47 3.15 -68.85
C ILE A 209 -8.06 3.31 -67.37
N ALA A 210 -8.29 4.47 -66.76
CA ALA A 210 -8.03 4.71 -65.34
C ALA A 210 -8.97 3.91 -64.43
N LYS A 211 -10.25 3.76 -64.80
CA LYS A 211 -11.22 2.88 -64.13
C LYS A 211 -10.91 1.38 -64.31
N GLY A 212 -10.03 1.04 -65.24
CA GLY A 212 -9.53 -0.32 -65.49
C GLY A 212 -8.26 -0.69 -64.72
N GLN A 213 -7.62 0.26 -64.02
CA GLN A 213 -6.60 -0.07 -63.02
C GLN A 213 -7.33 -0.65 -61.81
N GLN A 214 -7.04 -1.92 -61.51
CA GLN A 214 -7.52 -2.61 -60.31
C GLN A 214 -7.40 -1.67 -59.12
N GLU A 215 -8.49 -1.50 -58.36
CA GLU A 215 -8.43 -0.94 -57.02
C GLU A 215 -7.32 -1.66 -56.28
N GLU A 216 -6.21 -0.95 -56.07
CA GLU A 216 -5.12 -1.40 -55.24
C GLU A 216 -5.73 -1.48 -53.84
N PHE A 217 -6.19 -2.67 -53.45
CA PHE A 217 -6.76 -2.89 -52.14
C PHE A 217 -5.74 -2.40 -51.13
N ASN A 218 -6.02 -1.25 -50.52
CA ASN A 218 -5.20 -0.70 -49.48
C ASN A 218 -5.40 -1.59 -48.25
N LEU A 219 -4.63 -2.69 -48.20
CA LEU A 219 -4.61 -3.68 -47.12
C LEU A 219 -3.98 -3.13 -45.82
N GLY A 220 -3.89 -1.80 -45.70
CA GLY A 220 -3.37 -1.09 -44.54
C GLY A 220 -4.38 -1.02 -43.38
N LEU A 221 -3.90 -0.54 -42.24
CA LEU A 221 -4.70 -0.39 -41.02
C LEU A 221 -5.69 0.78 -41.19
N ILE A 222 -6.99 0.48 -41.30
CA ILE A 222 -8.06 1.46 -41.59
C ILE A 222 -8.44 2.24 -40.33
N SER A 223 -8.59 1.53 -39.21
CA SER A 223 -9.02 2.09 -37.93
C SER A 223 -8.33 1.36 -36.78
N LEU A 224 -8.02 2.09 -35.73
CA LEU A 224 -7.46 1.55 -34.50
C LEU A 224 -8.27 2.07 -33.32
N ASP A 225 -8.70 1.19 -32.43
CA ASP A 225 -9.34 1.56 -31.17
C ASP A 225 -9.01 0.52 -30.08
N PHE A 226 -9.23 0.88 -28.82
CA PHE A 226 -9.16 -0.06 -27.72
C PHE A 226 -10.41 -0.96 -27.73
N GLY A 227 -10.20 -2.28 -27.76
CA GLY A 227 -11.31 -3.23 -27.73
C GLY A 227 -12.04 -3.29 -26.39
N GLU A 228 -11.40 -2.84 -25.31
CA GLU A 228 -11.95 -2.79 -23.96
C GLU A 228 -12.18 -1.34 -23.53
N ASN A 229 -13.22 -1.11 -22.72
CA ASN A 229 -13.50 0.21 -22.18
C ASN A 229 -12.40 0.64 -21.20
N VAL A 230 -11.78 1.78 -21.49
CA VAL A 230 -10.77 2.41 -20.63
C VAL A 230 -11.43 3.52 -19.82
N GLU A 231 -11.57 3.32 -18.52
CA GLU A 231 -12.10 4.32 -17.59
C GLU A 231 -10.96 4.93 -16.77
N ILE A 232 -10.79 6.24 -16.82
CA ILE A 232 -9.74 6.94 -16.06
C ILE A 232 -10.39 7.91 -15.08
N VAL A 233 -10.08 7.76 -13.79
CA VAL A 233 -10.63 8.58 -12.72
C VAL A 233 -9.55 9.13 -11.81
N GLN A 234 -9.78 10.32 -11.24
CA GLN A 234 -8.94 10.85 -10.18
C GLN A 234 -9.34 10.21 -8.85
N ALA A 235 -8.40 9.57 -8.18
CA ALA A 235 -8.60 8.88 -6.92
C ALA A 235 -7.56 9.30 -5.87
N TYR A 236 -7.78 8.90 -4.63
CA TYR A 236 -6.87 9.09 -3.51
C TYR A 236 -6.52 7.72 -2.95
N VAL A 237 -5.26 7.32 -3.08
CA VAL A 237 -4.76 6.00 -2.67
C VAL A 237 -3.58 6.12 -1.72
N ASP A 238 -3.30 5.05 -0.99
CA ASP A 238 -2.11 4.97 -0.16
C ASP A 238 -0.85 4.83 -1.04
N GLU A 239 0.30 5.30 -0.56
CA GLU A 239 1.54 5.31 -1.35
C GLU A 239 1.98 3.92 -1.82
N ASN A 240 1.65 2.87 -1.06
CA ASN A 240 1.94 1.48 -1.44
C ASN A 240 1.04 0.92 -2.55
N GLN A 241 -0.02 1.64 -2.93
CA GLN A 241 -0.93 1.28 -4.01
C GLN A 241 -0.60 1.99 -5.32
N LEU A 242 0.43 2.84 -5.33
CA LEU A 242 0.92 3.50 -6.53
C LEU A 242 1.77 2.53 -7.36
N SER A 243 1.43 2.37 -8.63
CA SER A 243 2.19 1.56 -9.58
C SER A 243 3.21 2.43 -10.32
N SER A 244 4.41 1.89 -10.57
CA SER A 244 5.35 2.52 -11.51
C SER A 244 4.85 2.37 -12.95
N LEU A 245 5.17 3.33 -13.81
CA LEU A 245 4.81 3.30 -15.23
C LEU A 245 5.27 2.01 -15.94
N ASP A 246 6.51 1.57 -15.71
CA ASP A 246 7.05 0.37 -16.38
C ASP A 246 6.27 -0.90 -15.99
N ALA A 247 6.03 -1.09 -14.69
CA ALA A 247 5.22 -2.21 -14.20
C ALA A 247 3.78 -2.17 -14.75
N ALA A 248 3.21 -0.96 -14.89
CA ALA A 248 1.89 -0.79 -15.50
C ALA A 248 1.89 -1.18 -16.98
N ILE A 249 2.90 -0.76 -17.75
CA ILE A 249 3.04 -1.11 -19.17
C ILE A 249 3.17 -2.61 -19.32
N GLU A 250 4.06 -3.25 -18.54
CA GLU A 250 4.22 -4.70 -18.56
C GLU A 250 2.88 -5.39 -18.25
N TYR A 251 2.19 -4.95 -17.20
CA TYR A 251 0.93 -5.56 -16.77
C TYR A 251 -0.18 -5.48 -17.83
N VAL A 252 -0.28 -4.34 -18.53
CA VAL A 252 -1.32 -4.11 -19.56
C VAL A 252 -0.95 -4.72 -20.92
N THR A 253 0.34 -4.83 -21.25
CA THR A 253 0.80 -5.34 -22.56
C THR A 253 1.12 -6.82 -22.58
N LYS A 254 1.20 -7.47 -21.42
CA LYS A 254 1.45 -8.91 -21.30
C LYS A 254 0.33 -9.71 -21.94
N ASP A 255 0.70 -10.53 -22.91
CA ASP A 255 -0.23 -11.43 -23.59
C ASP A 255 -0.76 -12.47 -22.58
N GLN A 256 -2.07 -12.51 -22.40
CA GLN A 256 -2.73 -13.50 -21.55
C GLN A 256 -2.86 -14.82 -22.32
N GLU A 257 -2.36 -15.91 -21.74
CA GLU A 257 -2.78 -17.25 -22.15
C GLU A 257 -4.29 -17.37 -21.86
N LYS A 258 -5.11 -17.22 -22.90
CA LYS A 258 -6.54 -17.54 -22.79
C LYS A 258 -6.67 -18.97 -22.29
N SER A 259 -7.36 -19.16 -21.18
CA SER A 259 -7.66 -20.47 -20.60
C SER A 259 -8.23 -21.39 -21.68
N LYS A 260 -7.45 -22.39 -22.10
CA LYS A 260 -7.93 -23.41 -23.05
C LYS A 260 -8.90 -24.32 -22.29
N ILE A 261 -10.16 -24.33 -22.70
CA ILE A 261 -11.14 -25.30 -22.17
C ILE A 261 -10.87 -26.63 -22.88
N TYR A 262 -10.37 -27.63 -22.14
CA TYR A 262 -10.16 -28.99 -22.65
C TYR A 262 -11.39 -29.86 -22.33
N GLU A 263 -12.07 -30.36 -23.37
CA GLU A 263 -13.17 -31.31 -23.21
C GLU A 263 -12.59 -32.72 -22.99
N VAL A 264 -12.84 -33.29 -21.81
CA VAL A 264 -12.25 -34.57 -21.39
C VAL A 264 -12.91 -35.73 -22.13
N THR A 265 -12.11 -36.57 -22.78
CA THR A 265 -12.58 -37.80 -23.44
C THR A 265 -12.35 -39.03 -22.55
N SER A 266 -13.14 -40.09 -22.77
CA SER A 266 -13.02 -41.32 -21.98
C SER A 266 -11.63 -41.95 -22.17
N GLY A 267 -10.83 -41.95 -21.09
CA GLY A 267 -9.46 -42.47 -21.10
C GLY A 267 -8.38 -41.41 -20.84
N ASP A 268 -8.71 -40.12 -20.79
CA ASP A 268 -7.75 -39.08 -20.41
C ASP A 268 -7.41 -39.12 -18.90
N SER A 269 -6.13 -38.91 -18.58
CA SER A 269 -5.64 -38.69 -17.22
C SER A 269 -5.07 -37.27 -17.09
N LEU A 270 -5.03 -36.72 -15.88
CA LEU A 270 -4.51 -35.36 -15.63
C LEU A 270 -3.09 -35.16 -16.16
N SER A 271 -2.25 -36.20 -16.07
CA SER A 271 -0.87 -36.16 -16.59
C SER A 271 -0.83 -36.08 -18.12
N VAL A 272 -1.72 -36.80 -18.81
CA VAL A 272 -1.83 -36.78 -20.28
C VAL A 272 -2.42 -35.46 -20.77
N ILE A 273 -3.34 -34.85 -20.01
CA ILE A 273 -3.91 -33.53 -20.33
C ILE A 273 -2.83 -32.46 -20.18
N ALA A 274 -2.01 -32.52 -19.13
CA ALA A 274 -0.92 -31.58 -18.91
C ALA A 274 0.16 -31.67 -20.02
N GLU A 275 0.56 -32.89 -20.38
CA GLU A 275 1.53 -33.13 -21.46
C GLU A 275 0.99 -32.67 -22.83
N LYS A 276 -0.29 -32.90 -23.14
CA LYS A 276 -0.92 -32.44 -24.39
C LYS A 276 -1.07 -30.91 -24.49
N ASN A 277 -1.08 -30.20 -23.36
CA ASN A 277 -1.27 -28.75 -23.31
C ASN A 277 0.00 -28.00 -22.91
N ASP A 278 1.15 -28.68 -22.83
CA ASP A 278 2.44 -28.13 -22.41
C ASP A 278 2.38 -27.39 -21.05
N THR A 279 1.55 -27.88 -20.12
CA THR A 279 1.37 -27.30 -18.78
C THR A 279 2.08 -28.08 -17.66
N THR A 280 3.03 -28.93 -18.03
CA THR A 280 3.85 -29.75 -17.11
C THR A 280 4.89 -28.96 -16.32
#